data_AF-A0AAW8DS85-F1
#
_entry.id   AF-A0AAW8DS85-F1
#
_cell.length_a   1.000
_cell.length_b   1.000
_cell.length_c   1.000
_cell.angle_alpha   90.00
_cell.angle_beta   90.00
_cell.angle_gamma   90.00
#
_symmetry.space_group_name_H-M   'P 1'
#
loop_
_entity.id
_entity.type
_entity.pdbx_description
1 polymer ?
#
loop_
_entity_poly.entity_id
_entity_poly.type
_entity_poly.pdbx_seq_one_letter_code
_entity_poly.pdbx_strand_id
1 'polypeptide(L)'
;MTMLQHVQAWIQHARAVAAPSFDDGPVPVALFDAFDVDDIGFPFRNVPVRSWLLHEGTWVDTSARALSGVPYAAFCIDVQTRKARIQYGWAARYGAGLEVQFDSEGVATSEKMAWIS
;
A
#
# COMPACT_ATOMS: atom_id res chain seq x y z
N MET A 1 -11.62 -10.97 12.06
CA MET A 1 -10.40 -10.31 11.57
C MET A 1 -10.79 -8.89 11.14
N THR A 2 -9.97 -7.88 11.40
CA THR A 2 -10.27 -6.48 11.06
C THR A 2 -9.96 -6.20 9.59
N MET A 3 -10.58 -5.17 9.00
CA MET A 3 -10.31 -4.77 7.61
C MET A 3 -8.82 -4.50 7.37
N LEU A 4 -8.13 -3.89 8.35
CA LEU A 4 -6.69 -3.68 8.30
C LEU A 4 -5.91 -4.99 8.18
N GLN A 5 -6.28 -6.04 8.93
CA GLN A 5 -5.62 -7.34 8.85
C GLN A 5 -5.80 -8.01 7.49
N HIS A 6 -6.96 -7.85 6.85
CA HIS A 6 -7.18 -8.36 5.49
C HIS A 6 -6.29 -7.65 4.46
N VAL A 7 -6.19 -6.32 4.54
CA VAL A 7 -5.33 -5.54 3.65
C VAL A 7 -3.86 -5.87 3.87
N GLN A 8 -3.42 -6.05 5.12
CA GLN A 8 -2.05 -6.47 5.45
C GLN A 8 -1.69 -7.82 4.82
N ALA A 9 -2.55 -8.81 4.97
CA ALA A 9 -2.38 -10.13 4.37
C ALA A 9 -2.36 -10.06 2.83
N TRP A 10 -3.25 -9.24 2.25
CA TRP A 10 -3.30 -9.07 0.79
C TRP A 10 -2.05 -8.37 0.25
N ILE A 11 -1.55 -7.31 0.89
CA ILE A 11 -0.31 -6.62 0.48
C ILE A 11 0.89 -7.56 0.56
N GLN A 12 0.96 -8.42 1.58
CA GLN A 12 1.99 -9.47 1.68
C GLN A 12 1.88 -10.48 0.53
N HIS A 13 0.67 -10.92 0.22
CA HIS A 13 0.40 -11.83 -0.89
C HIS A 13 0.77 -11.21 -2.24
N ALA A 14 0.31 -9.98 -2.50
CA ALA A 14 0.61 -9.24 -3.72
C ALA A 14 2.13 -9.02 -3.88
N ARG A 15 2.85 -8.72 -2.78
CA ARG A 15 4.31 -8.70 -2.79
C ARG A 15 4.87 -10.05 -3.21
N ALA A 16 4.46 -11.16 -2.60
CA ALA A 16 4.97 -12.48 -2.96
C ALA A 16 4.76 -12.83 -4.44
N VAL A 17 3.67 -12.35 -5.05
CA VAL A 17 3.34 -12.56 -6.46
C VAL A 17 4.10 -11.58 -7.39
N ALA A 18 4.24 -10.32 -6.99
CA ALA A 18 4.86 -9.25 -7.79
C ALA A 18 6.38 -9.07 -7.55
N ALA A 19 6.98 -9.77 -6.59
CA ALA A 19 8.37 -9.62 -6.15
C ALA A 19 9.46 -10.38 -6.94
N PRO A 20 9.37 -10.59 -8.26
CA PRO A 20 10.59 -10.60 -9.08
C PRO A 20 11.15 -9.18 -9.28
N SER A 21 10.36 -8.13 -9.06
CA SER A 21 10.68 -6.74 -9.45
C SER A 21 10.89 -5.77 -8.28
N PHE A 22 10.57 -6.17 -7.05
CA PHE A 22 10.93 -5.42 -5.85
C PHE A 22 12.24 -5.98 -5.32
N ASP A 23 13.27 -5.13 -5.22
CA ASP A 23 14.53 -5.50 -4.55
C ASP A 23 14.24 -6.13 -3.18
N ASP A 24 15.10 -7.07 -2.75
CA ASP A 24 15.02 -7.80 -1.47
C ASP A 24 15.07 -6.91 -0.21
N GLY A 25 15.08 -5.59 -0.38
CA GLY A 25 15.12 -4.60 0.68
C GLY A 25 13.80 -4.43 1.45
N PRO A 26 13.87 -3.80 2.64
CA PRO A 26 12.69 -3.43 3.41
C PRO A 26 11.87 -2.35 2.70
N VAL A 27 10.54 -2.53 2.65
CA VAL A 27 9.61 -1.63 1.96
C VAL A 27 8.80 -0.86 3.02
N PRO A 28 8.93 0.47 3.11
CA PRO A 28 8.04 1.30 3.91
C PRO A 28 6.58 1.11 3.49
N VAL A 29 5.70 0.97 4.48
CA VAL A 29 4.26 0.83 4.29
C VAL A 29 3.51 1.89 5.09
N ALA A 30 2.52 2.54 4.49
CA ALA A 30 1.81 3.64 5.13
C ALA A 30 0.29 3.57 4.91
N LEU A 31 -0.46 3.79 5.99
CA LEU A 31 -1.91 3.96 5.98
C LEU A 31 -2.27 5.44 5.99
N PHE A 32 -3.14 5.84 5.09
CA PHE A 32 -3.75 7.17 5.02
C PHE A 32 -5.27 7.06 5.16
N ASP A 33 -5.92 8.12 5.64
CA ASP A 33 -7.38 8.22 5.62
C ASP A 33 -7.90 8.32 4.18
N ALA A 34 -7.23 9.12 3.36
CA ALA A 34 -7.41 9.22 1.92
C ALA A 34 -6.07 9.59 1.27
N PHE A 35 -5.87 9.18 0.03
CA PHE A 35 -4.71 9.64 -0.73
C PHE A 35 -4.90 11.10 -1.15
N ASP A 36 -3.96 11.94 -0.75
CA ASP A 36 -3.82 13.30 -1.25
C ASP A 36 -2.47 13.40 -1.95
N VAL A 37 -2.45 13.17 -3.26
CA VAL A 37 -1.22 13.05 -4.06
C VAL A 37 -0.88 14.37 -4.75
N ASP A 38 0.42 14.65 -4.94
CA ASP A 38 0.90 15.75 -5.78
C ASP A 38 1.50 15.18 -7.07
N ASP A 39 1.34 15.90 -8.19
CA ASP A 39 1.89 15.48 -9.49
C ASP A 39 3.42 15.68 -9.56
N ILE A 40 4.03 16.30 -8.54
CA ILE A 40 5.44 16.72 -8.54
C ILE A 40 6.19 16.12 -7.34
N GLY A 41 6.81 14.95 -7.55
CA GLY A 41 7.96 14.46 -6.78
C GLY A 41 7.73 14.01 -5.32
N PHE A 42 6.62 14.36 -4.69
CA PHE A 42 6.17 13.80 -3.41
C PHE A 42 4.89 13.01 -3.65
N PRO A 43 4.85 11.69 -3.36
CA PRO A 43 3.67 10.91 -3.70
C PRO A 43 2.45 11.30 -2.87
N PHE A 44 2.64 11.88 -1.67
CA PHE A 44 1.55 12.28 -0.78
C PHE A 44 1.84 13.64 -0.13
N ARG A 45 0.86 14.54 -0.16
CA ARG A 45 0.84 15.85 0.51
C ARG A 45 0.43 15.75 1.97
N ASN A 46 -0.30 14.69 2.33
CA ASN A 46 -0.76 14.43 3.68
C ASN A 46 0.17 13.49 4.46
N VAL A 47 -0.01 13.47 5.78
CA VAL A 47 0.77 12.63 6.70
C VAL A 47 0.03 11.30 6.91
N PRO A 48 0.72 10.15 6.93
CA PRO A 48 0.08 8.88 7.20
C PRO A 48 -0.42 8.80 8.64
N VAL A 49 -1.58 8.15 8.79
CA VAL A 49 -2.18 7.80 10.09
C VAL A 49 -1.30 6.81 10.83
N ARG A 50 -0.70 5.87 10.09
CA ARG A 50 0.20 4.85 10.64
C ARG A 50 1.21 4.39 9.59
N SER A 51 2.40 4.00 10.05
CA SER A 51 3.47 3.51 9.20
C SER A 51 4.08 2.23 9.74
N TRP A 52 4.61 1.42 8.84
CA TRP A 52 5.31 0.18 9.11
C TRP A 52 6.47 0.01 8.15
N LEU A 53 7.32 -0.97 8.44
CA LEU A 53 8.31 -1.49 7.53
C LEU A 53 7.93 -2.94 7.20
N LEU A 54 7.69 -3.22 5.92
CA LEU A 54 7.51 -4.59 5.43
C LEU A 54 8.89 -5.19 5.11
N HIS A 55 9.32 -6.13 5.94
CA HIS A 55 10.60 -6.81 5.81
C HIS A 55 10.37 -8.32 5.95
N GLU A 56 10.87 -9.10 4.99
CA GLU A 56 10.75 -10.57 5.00
C GLU A 56 9.31 -11.07 5.23
N GLY A 57 8.32 -10.37 4.65
CA GLY A 57 6.91 -10.74 4.77
C GLY A 57 6.28 -10.33 6.09
N THR A 58 6.98 -9.62 6.97
CA THR A 58 6.46 -9.16 8.26
C THR A 58 6.35 -7.64 8.32
N TRP A 59 5.28 -7.14 8.93
CA TRP A 59 5.10 -5.70 9.19
C TRP A 59 5.68 -5.36 10.55
N VAL A 60 6.73 -4.55 10.56
CA VAL A 60 7.34 -4.04 11.78
C VAL A 60 6.86 -2.61 11.98
N ASP A 61 6.28 -2.31 13.14
CA ASP A 61 5.92 -0.93 13.48
C ASP A 61 7.20 -0.12 13.65
N THR A 62 7.41 0.85 12.77
CA THR A 62 8.58 1.72 12.81
C THR A 62 8.09 3.15 12.84
N SER A 63 8.70 3.97 13.70
CA SER A 63 8.52 5.43 13.67
C SER A 63 8.58 5.93 12.22
N ALA A 64 7.66 6.85 11.88
CA ALA A 64 7.38 7.32 10.53
C ALA A 64 8.63 7.39 9.63
N ARG A 65 8.66 6.55 8.59
CA ARG A 65 9.67 6.63 7.53
C ARG A 65 9.12 7.44 6.36
N ALA A 66 9.94 8.33 5.83
CA ALA A 66 9.61 9.05 4.60
C ALA A 66 9.43 8.05 3.44
N LEU A 67 8.38 8.23 2.65
CA LEU A 67 8.12 7.43 1.43
C LEU A 67 8.77 8.06 0.18
N SER A 68 9.41 9.23 0.31
CA SER A 68 10.00 9.94 -0.82
C SER A 68 11.34 9.34 -1.22
N GLY A 69 11.51 9.08 -2.53
CA GLY A 69 12.77 8.61 -3.10
C GLY A 69 13.10 7.12 -2.84
N VAL A 70 12.16 6.34 -2.33
CA VAL A 70 12.33 4.91 -2.03
C VAL A 70 11.13 4.11 -2.54
N PRO A 71 11.29 2.80 -2.81
CA PRO A 71 10.14 1.92 -3.04
C PRO A 71 9.22 1.90 -1.82
N TYR A 72 7.90 1.93 -2.00
CA TYR A 72 6.92 1.95 -0.91
C TYR A 72 5.62 1.24 -1.27
N ALA A 73 4.82 0.94 -0.25
CA ALA A 73 3.40 0.64 -0.37
C ALA A 73 2.57 1.63 0.47
N ALA A 74 1.59 2.29 -0.12
CA ALA A 74 0.67 3.17 0.56
C ALA A 74 -0.75 2.63 0.38
N PHE A 75 -1.62 2.79 1.38
CA PHE A 75 -2.99 2.34 1.26
C PHE A 75 -3.97 3.20 2.08
N CYS A 76 -5.22 3.21 1.65
CA CYS A 76 -6.35 3.72 2.43
C CYS A 76 -7.48 2.68 2.45
N ILE A 77 -8.32 2.70 3.48
CA ILE A 77 -9.38 1.71 3.70
C ILE A 77 -10.72 2.42 3.88
N ASP A 78 -11.70 2.07 3.05
CA ASP A 78 -13.09 2.37 3.28
C ASP A 78 -13.79 1.15 3.90
N VAL A 79 -14.08 1.25 5.20
CA VAL A 79 -14.69 0.17 5.98
C VAL A 79 -16.17 -0.03 5.60
N GLN A 80 -16.87 1.02 5.17
CA GLN A 80 -18.29 0.91 4.82
C GLN A 80 -18.47 0.12 3.53
N THR A 81 -17.63 0.41 2.53
CA THR A 81 -17.69 -0.26 1.22
C THR A 81 -16.80 -1.50 1.13
N ARG A 82 -16.00 -1.79 2.18
CA ARG A 82 -14.98 -2.85 2.21
C ARG A 82 -14.03 -2.77 1.02
N LYS A 83 -13.59 -1.56 0.73
CA LYS A 83 -12.62 -1.28 -0.33
C LYS A 83 -11.31 -0.81 0.26
N ALA A 84 -10.21 -1.22 -0.35
CA ALA A 84 -8.91 -0.63 -0.13
C ALA A 84 -8.41 -0.04 -1.44
N ARG A 85 -7.77 1.12 -1.36
CA ARG A 85 -6.93 1.63 -2.44
C ARG A 85 -5.50 1.46 -2.01
N ILE A 86 -4.68 0.92 -2.89
CA ILE A 86 -3.30 0.57 -2.63
C ILE A 86 -2.47 1.17 -3.75
N GLN A 87 -1.38 1.81 -3.39
CA GLN A 87 -0.42 2.39 -4.33
C GLN A 87 0.95 1.82 -4.01
N TYR A 88 1.58 1.24 -5.02
CA TYR A 88 2.97 0.82 -4.97
C TYR A 88 3.81 1.81 -5.76
N GLY A 89 4.85 2.36 -5.16
CA GLY A 89 5.88 3.10 -5.87
C GLY A 89 7.18 2.31 -5.84
N TRP A 90 7.90 2.22 -6.95
CA TRP A 90 9.24 1.59 -6.99
C TRP A 90 10.33 2.52 -7.54
N ALA A 91 9.94 3.68 -8.07
CA ALA A 91 10.85 4.78 -8.41
C ALA A 91 10.12 6.13 -8.32
N ALA A 92 10.87 7.23 -8.34
CA ALA A 92 10.34 8.59 -8.13
C ALA A 92 9.21 9.03 -9.11
N ARG A 93 8.99 8.27 -10.19
CA ARG A 93 7.97 8.53 -11.23
C ARG A 93 7.35 7.24 -11.78
N TYR A 94 7.41 6.15 -11.03
CA TYR A 94 6.82 4.89 -11.48
C TYR A 94 6.10 4.22 -10.31
N GLY A 95 4.80 4.04 -10.50
CA GLY A 95 3.96 3.38 -9.55
C GLY A 95 2.80 2.63 -10.20
N ALA A 96 2.12 1.83 -9.40
CA ALA A 96 0.88 1.17 -9.75
C ALA A 96 -0.15 1.42 -8.65
N GLY A 97 -1.34 1.86 -9.06
CA GLY A 97 -2.51 1.94 -8.18
C GLY A 97 -3.40 0.73 -8.38
N LEU A 98 -3.99 0.24 -7.29
CA LEU A 98 -4.92 -0.87 -7.26
C LEU A 98 -6.10 -0.49 -6.36
N GLU A 99 -7.32 -0.74 -6.82
CA GLU A 99 -8.51 -0.76 -5.98
C GLU A 99 -8.91 -2.22 -5.77
N VAL A 100 -8.97 -2.63 -4.51
CA VAL A 100 -9.31 -4.00 -4.11
C VAL A 100 -10.59 -3.96 -3.28
N GLN A 101 -11.56 -4.80 -3.62
CA GLN A 101 -12.78 -4.99 -2.85
C GLN A 101 -12.75 -6.34 -2.14
N PHE A 102 -13.19 -6.35 -0.89
CA PHE A 102 -13.18 -7.52 -0.03
C PHE A 102 -14.61 -7.93 0.37
N ASP A 103 -14.84 -9.24 0.52
CA ASP A 103 -16.08 -9.75 1.11
C ASP A 103 -16.07 -9.67 2.65
N SER A 104 -17.02 -10.34 3.31
CA SER A 104 -17.11 -10.40 4.78
C SER A 104 -16.06 -11.30 5.43
N GLU A 105 -15.50 -12.24 4.68
CA GLU A 105 -14.41 -13.12 5.11
C GLU A 105 -13.05 -12.48 4.80
N GLY A 106 -13.09 -11.34 4.11
CA GLY A 106 -11.98 -10.53 3.65
C GLY A 106 -11.13 -11.22 2.58
N VAL A 107 -11.78 -12.05 1.77
CA VAL A 107 -11.26 -12.51 0.48
C VAL A 107 -11.46 -11.40 -0.55
N ALA A 108 -10.43 -11.16 -1.38
CA ALA A 108 -10.54 -10.19 -2.46
C ALA A 108 -11.54 -10.69 -3.52
N THR A 109 -12.63 -9.96 -3.72
CA THR A 109 -13.67 -10.29 -4.71
C THR A 109 -13.53 -9.52 -6.01
N SER A 110 -12.79 -8.42 -6.00
CA SER A 110 -12.51 -7.62 -7.19
C SER A 110 -11.18 -6.90 -7.04
N GLU A 111 -10.43 -6.86 -8.13
CA GLU A 111 -9.20 -6.11 -8.27
C GLU A 111 -9.28 -5.26 -9.53
N LYS A 112 -9.03 -3.96 -9.40
CA LYS A 112 -8.99 -3.01 -10.52
C LYS A 112 -7.67 -2.27 -10.51
N MET A 113 -6.91 -2.43 -11.58
CA MET A 113 -5.68 -1.67 -11.77
C MET A 113 -6.02 -0.23 -12.20
N ALA A 114 -5.61 0.71 -11.37
CA ALA A 114 -5.61 2.13 -11.66
C ALA A 114 -4.16 2.53 -11.95
N TRP A 115 -3.78 2.64 -13.21
CA TRP A 115 -2.46 3.15 -13.57
C TRP A 115 -2.31 4.59 -13.06
N ILE A 116 -1.27 4.82 -12.26
CA ILE A 116 -0.84 6.15 -11.83
C ILE A 116 0.55 6.31 -12.44
N SER A 117 0.70 7.25 -13.37
CA SER A 117 1.90 7.43 -14.21
C SER A 117 3.14 7.73 -13.40
#